data_AF-A0A351HMI7-F1
#
_entry.id   AF-A0A351HMI7-F1
#
_cell.length_a   1.000
_cell.length_b   1.000
_cell.length_c   1.000
_cell.angle_alpha   90.00
_cell.angle_beta   90.00
_cell.angle_gamma   90.00
#
_symmetry.space_group_name_H-M   'P 1'
#
loop_
_entity.id
_entity.type
_entity.pdbx_description
1 polymer ?
#
loop_
_entity_poly.entity_id
_entity_poly.type
_entity_poly.pdbx_seq_one_letter_code
_entity_poly.pdbx_strand_id
1 'polypeptide(L)'
;MELAFGFILVTLAGGLQGSFFLPMTYTRHWKWEHSWLVFSLFAMLIINWLIAILLINNLGEVIRQIPGDTFWTVLISGTIWGLGTILFGKAMEQLGMALGYPVIMGISAVAGMVIPAIIFSSEIFLNLKGWIILFGALVSVFGIKMCAKASSRKEGASSPDAKISAKWLTLGIISGFTSCLPNIGAAFSNNIKEIALAVGNKDYLASNVVWCLFFTMGSLINVVYTLYLMRRGKVGSLLFRQSGRNWLLILGMSVMWISSLYIYGMGSFLLGNNIGLIVGWPLLVILSILIGNLWGIYRGEWASATAYSKKLLNTGLLVLLVSLVIIALSNIKYVID
;
A
#
# COMPACT_ATOMS: atom_id res chain seq x y z
N MET A 1 -26.92 8.54 -6.68
CA MET A 1 -26.14 8.08 -7.85
C MET A 1 -24.64 8.16 -7.57
N GLU A 2 -24.16 9.28 -6.99
CA GLU A 2 -22.74 9.50 -6.62
C GLU A 2 -22.20 8.48 -5.60
N LEU A 3 -22.98 8.12 -4.57
CA LEU A 3 -22.57 7.12 -3.57
C LEU A 3 -22.26 5.74 -4.19
N ALA A 4 -23.16 5.24 -5.06
CA ALA A 4 -22.98 3.97 -5.74
C ALA A 4 -21.75 3.99 -6.66
N PHE A 5 -21.54 5.10 -7.35
CA PHE A 5 -20.35 5.29 -8.18
C PHE A 5 -19.07 5.33 -7.33
N GLY A 6 -19.10 5.99 -6.16
CA GLY A 6 -17.99 5.97 -5.19
C GLY A 6 -17.62 4.55 -4.75
N PHE A 7 -18.60 3.71 -4.41
CA PHE A 7 -18.35 2.29 -4.08
C PHE A 7 -17.75 1.50 -5.25
N ILE A 8 -18.22 1.73 -6.48
CA ILE A 8 -17.66 1.10 -7.68
C ILE A 8 -16.19 1.48 -7.84
N LEU A 9 -15.85 2.76 -7.71
CA LEU A 9 -14.47 3.24 -7.82
C LEU A 9 -13.58 2.65 -6.73
N VAL A 10 -14.00 2.66 -5.47
CA VAL A 10 -13.22 2.03 -4.38
C VAL A 10 -13.03 0.54 -4.62
N THR A 11 -14.05 -0.14 -5.17
CA THR A 11 -13.96 -1.56 -5.50
C THR A 11 -12.96 -1.82 -6.62
N LEU A 12 -13.01 -1.02 -7.68
CA LEU A 12 -12.05 -1.07 -8.79
C LEU A 12 -10.63 -0.78 -8.30
N ALA A 13 -10.45 0.24 -7.47
CA ALA A 13 -9.17 0.56 -6.85
C ALA A 13 -8.64 -0.63 -6.03
N GLY A 14 -9.49 -1.30 -5.26
CA GLY A 14 -9.13 -2.49 -4.47
C GLY A 14 -8.68 -3.64 -5.36
N GLY A 15 -9.38 -3.86 -6.49
CA GLY A 15 -9.01 -4.86 -7.49
C GLY A 15 -7.66 -4.60 -8.14
N LEU A 16 -7.40 -3.35 -8.56
CA LEU A 16 -6.12 -2.92 -9.12
C LEU A 16 -4.99 -3.05 -8.09
N GLN A 17 -5.24 -2.60 -6.86
CA GLN A 17 -4.30 -2.65 -5.75
C GLN A 17 -3.98 -4.10 -5.31
N GLY A 18 -4.94 -5.01 -5.35
CA GLY A 18 -4.66 -6.43 -5.07
C GLY A 18 -3.91 -7.15 -6.21
N SER A 19 -3.97 -6.59 -7.42
CA SER A 19 -3.45 -7.23 -8.62
C SER A 19 -2.13 -6.66 -9.10
N PHE A 20 -1.68 -5.48 -8.63
CA PHE A 20 -0.52 -4.80 -9.22
C PHE A 20 0.78 -5.61 -9.15
N PHE A 21 0.94 -6.50 -8.17
CA PHE A 21 2.15 -7.33 -8.04
C PHE A 21 2.16 -8.53 -9.01
N LEU A 22 1.00 -8.94 -9.51
CA LEU A 22 0.85 -10.11 -10.38
C LEU A 22 1.71 -10.04 -11.66
N PRO A 23 1.75 -8.94 -12.43
CA PRO A 23 2.58 -8.85 -13.64
C PRO A 23 4.06 -9.15 -13.41
N MET A 24 4.59 -8.76 -12.23
CA MET A 24 5.99 -9.04 -11.86
C MET A 24 6.28 -10.54 -11.81
N THR A 25 5.31 -11.36 -11.40
CA THR A 25 5.43 -12.84 -11.35
C THR A 25 5.51 -13.51 -12.72
N TYR A 26 5.20 -12.77 -13.80
CA TYR A 26 5.30 -13.23 -15.18
C TYR A 26 6.55 -12.73 -15.92
N THR A 27 7.34 -11.86 -15.29
CA THR A 27 8.61 -11.42 -15.85
C THR A 27 9.58 -12.59 -15.97
N ARG A 28 10.36 -12.62 -17.06
CA ARG A 28 11.34 -13.69 -17.32
C ARG A 28 12.73 -13.10 -17.42
N HIS A 29 13.73 -13.82 -16.90
CA HIS A 29 15.15 -13.43 -16.90
C HIS A 29 15.52 -12.17 -16.11
N TRP A 30 14.56 -11.29 -15.82
CA TRP A 30 14.75 -10.18 -14.91
C TRP A 30 14.90 -10.66 -13.48
N LYS A 31 15.79 -10.02 -12.75
CA LYS A 31 15.86 -10.10 -11.29
C LYS A 31 14.94 -9.05 -10.69
N TRP A 32 14.71 -9.15 -9.38
CA TRP A 32 13.89 -8.19 -8.64
C TRP A 32 14.28 -6.74 -8.89
N GLU A 33 15.58 -6.44 -8.88
CA GLU A 33 16.07 -5.07 -9.06
C GLU A 33 15.72 -4.47 -10.42
N HIS A 34 15.53 -5.28 -11.47
CA HIS A 34 15.09 -4.80 -12.79
C HIS A 34 13.62 -4.42 -12.78
N SER A 35 12.76 -5.33 -12.31
CA SER A 35 11.33 -5.10 -12.21
C SER A 35 11.01 -3.94 -11.27
N TRP A 36 11.71 -3.88 -10.13
CA TRP A 36 11.48 -2.84 -9.13
C TRP A 36 12.00 -1.48 -9.59
N LEU A 37 13.12 -1.40 -10.30
CA LEU A 37 13.61 -0.16 -10.92
C LEU A 37 12.56 0.42 -11.88
N VAL A 38 12.08 -0.41 -12.82
CA VAL A 38 11.11 0.01 -13.83
C VAL A 38 9.82 0.43 -13.16
N PHE A 39 9.34 -0.33 -12.17
CA PHE A 39 8.18 0.06 -11.36
C PHE A 39 8.37 1.41 -10.67
N SER A 40 9.49 1.64 -10.00
CA SER A 40 9.75 2.91 -9.31
C SER A 40 9.86 4.09 -10.26
N LEU A 41 10.46 3.90 -11.44
CA LEU A 41 10.54 4.96 -12.45
C LEU A 41 9.17 5.28 -13.05
N PHE A 42 8.38 4.29 -13.44
CA PHE A 42 7.09 4.54 -14.08
C PHE A 42 6.02 4.91 -13.07
N ALA A 43 5.80 4.13 -12.03
CA ALA A 43 4.68 4.30 -11.12
C ALA A 43 4.85 5.52 -10.21
N MET A 44 6.02 5.66 -9.58
CA MET A 44 6.24 6.67 -8.54
C MET A 44 6.68 8.02 -9.12
N LEU A 45 7.38 8.01 -10.26
CA LEU A 45 7.91 9.22 -10.88
C LEU A 45 7.15 9.60 -12.15
N ILE A 46 7.32 8.89 -13.27
CA ILE A 46 6.85 9.34 -14.59
C ILE A 46 5.33 9.49 -14.65
N ILE A 47 4.58 8.42 -14.36
CA ILE A 47 3.11 8.44 -14.47
C ILE A 47 2.52 9.37 -13.40
N ASN A 48 3.07 9.36 -12.19
CA ASN A 48 2.63 10.22 -11.11
C ASN A 48 2.78 11.71 -11.42
N TRP A 49 3.94 12.13 -11.97
CA TRP A 49 4.13 13.50 -12.44
C TRP A 49 3.26 13.83 -13.67
N LEU A 50 3.09 12.88 -14.59
CA LEU A 50 2.20 13.05 -15.73
C LEU A 50 0.77 13.35 -15.26
N ILE A 51 0.25 12.58 -14.30
CA ILE A 51 -1.07 12.80 -13.70
C ILE A 51 -1.11 14.17 -13.01
N ALA A 52 -0.09 14.53 -12.22
CA ALA A 52 -0.04 15.82 -11.53
C ALA A 52 -0.07 17.01 -12.52
N ILE A 53 0.72 16.97 -13.59
CA ILE A 53 0.76 18.04 -14.60
C ILE A 53 -0.54 18.15 -15.38
N LEU A 54 -1.19 17.02 -15.68
CA LEU A 54 -2.44 17.00 -16.45
C LEU A 54 -3.66 17.38 -15.62
N LEU A 55 -3.67 17.06 -14.32
CA LEU A 55 -4.85 17.24 -13.46
C LEU A 55 -4.77 18.45 -12.52
N ILE A 56 -3.57 18.94 -12.18
CA ILE A 56 -3.40 20.07 -11.27
C ILE A 56 -3.10 21.35 -12.06
N ASN A 57 -3.99 22.32 -11.95
CA ASN A 57 -3.81 23.65 -12.49
C ASN A 57 -2.69 24.38 -11.72
N ASN A 58 -1.77 25.01 -12.47
CA ASN A 58 -0.67 25.81 -11.94
C ASN A 58 0.14 25.08 -10.85
N LEU A 59 0.44 23.79 -11.05
CA LEU A 59 1.17 22.94 -10.10
C LEU A 59 2.45 23.60 -9.55
N GLY A 60 3.22 24.28 -10.41
CA GLY A 60 4.44 24.97 -10.01
C GLY A 60 4.20 26.10 -9.00
N GLU A 61 3.08 26.81 -9.13
CA GLU A 61 2.70 27.87 -8.19
C GLU A 61 2.26 27.28 -6.86
N VAL A 62 1.45 26.22 -6.89
CA VAL A 62 1.06 25.49 -5.68
C VAL A 62 2.27 25.02 -4.90
N ILE A 63 3.26 24.42 -5.58
CA ILE A 63 4.50 23.93 -4.94
C ILE A 63 5.31 25.06 -4.31
N ARG A 64 5.40 26.23 -4.98
CA ARG A 64 6.14 27.39 -4.46
C ARG A 64 5.53 28.00 -3.20
N GLN A 65 4.22 27.89 -3.05
CA GLN A 65 3.49 28.42 -1.89
C GLN A 65 3.50 27.45 -0.69
N ILE A 66 4.00 26.21 -0.83
CA ILE A 66 4.06 25.26 0.28
C ILE A 66 5.01 25.79 1.37
N PRO A 67 4.53 25.91 2.62
CA PRO A 67 5.39 26.26 3.76
C PRO A 67 6.57 25.30 3.91
N GLY A 68 7.75 25.82 4.26
CA GLY A 68 8.99 25.03 4.27
C GLY A 68 8.94 23.82 5.23
N ASP A 69 8.31 23.97 6.38
CA ASP A 69 8.09 22.90 7.35
C ASP A 69 7.22 21.76 6.78
N THR A 70 6.13 22.11 6.08
CA THR A 70 5.22 21.18 5.42
C THR A 70 5.95 20.48 4.26
N PHE A 71 6.70 21.24 3.46
CA PHE A 71 7.49 20.72 2.34
C PHE A 71 8.50 19.66 2.81
N TRP A 72 9.31 19.96 3.83
CA TRP A 72 10.28 19.01 4.36
C TRP A 72 9.62 17.79 5.00
N THR A 73 8.49 17.96 5.69
CA THR A 73 7.72 16.84 6.26
C THR A 73 7.29 15.86 5.18
N VAL A 74 6.79 16.34 4.05
CA VAL A 74 6.39 15.49 2.92
C VAL A 74 7.60 14.77 2.31
N LEU A 75 8.72 15.47 2.10
CA LEU A 75 9.92 14.84 1.52
C LEU A 75 10.55 13.79 2.44
N ILE A 76 10.65 14.06 3.74
CA ILE A 76 11.18 13.11 4.73
C ILE A 76 10.25 11.89 4.82
N SER A 77 8.94 12.11 4.89
CA SER A 77 7.95 11.03 4.92
C SER A 77 8.03 10.16 3.66
N GLY A 78 8.18 10.77 2.48
CA GLY A 78 8.38 10.07 1.21
C GLY A 78 9.69 9.27 1.18
N THR A 79 10.75 9.79 1.79
CA THR A 79 12.03 9.09 1.92
C THR A 79 11.93 7.84 2.80
N ILE A 80 11.31 7.97 3.98
CA ILE A 80 11.10 6.84 4.91
C ILE A 80 10.19 5.78 4.26
N TRP A 81 9.14 6.23 3.56
CA TRP A 81 8.30 5.33 2.78
C TRP A 81 9.06 4.66 1.62
N GLY A 82 9.98 5.36 0.97
CA GLY A 82 10.90 4.80 -0.03
C GLY A 82 11.72 3.63 0.51
N LEU A 83 12.23 3.73 1.74
CA LEU A 83 12.89 2.60 2.42
C LEU A 83 11.90 1.46 2.70
N GLY A 84 10.69 1.82 3.16
CA GLY A 84 9.60 0.88 3.39
C GLY A 84 9.22 0.07 2.16
N THR A 85 9.16 0.70 0.99
CA THR A 85 8.80 0.04 -0.28
C THR A 85 9.87 -0.93 -0.76
N ILE A 86 11.15 -0.68 -0.49
CA ILE A 86 12.21 -1.68 -0.74
C ILE A 86 11.96 -2.92 0.12
N LEU A 87 11.67 -2.73 1.41
CA LEU A 87 11.37 -3.83 2.33
C LEU A 87 10.11 -4.58 1.91
N PHE A 88 9.08 -3.84 1.49
CA PHE A 88 7.84 -4.39 0.93
C PHE A 88 8.15 -5.30 -0.27
N GLY A 89 8.87 -4.79 -1.27
CA GLY A 89 9.15 -5.52 -2.50
C GLY A 89 9.98 -6.77 -2.23
N LYS A 90 10.95 -6.71 -1.31
CA LYS A 90 11.76 -7.86 -0.92
C LYS A 90 11.01 -8.89 -0.07
N ALA A 91 10.17 -8.43 0.85
CA ALA A 91 9.31 -9.33 1.61
C ALA A 91 8.31 -10.04 0.67
N MET A 92 7.72 -9.33 -0.29
CA MET A 92 6.81 -9.89 -1.29
C MET A 92 7.48 -10.91 -2.22
N GLU A 93 8.71 -10.65 -2.67
CA GLU A 93 9.49 -11.60 -3.48
C GLU A 93 9.65 -12.97 -2.80
N GLN A 94 9.73 -12.97 -1.47
CA GLN A 94 10.09 -14.16 -0.68
C GLN A 94 8.87 -14.82 -0.04
N LEU A 95 7.91 -14.03 0.46
CA LEU A 95 6.70 -14.53 1.13
C LEU A 95 5.57 -14.85 0.13
N GLY A 96 5.60 -14.28 -1.08
CA GLY A 96 4.55 -14.42 -2.07
C GLY A 96 3.30 -13.56 -1.78
N MET A 97 2.38 -13.52 -2.76
CA MET A 97 1.16 -12.71 -2.69
C MET A 97 0.15 -13.26 -1.66
N ALA A 98 0.09 -14.58 -1.46
CA ALA A 98 -0.88 -15.18 -0.54
C ALA A 98 -0.58 -14.92 0.95
N LEU A 99 0.66 -14.54 1.29
CA LEU A 99 1.08 -14.30 2.67
C LEU A 99 1.66 -12.90 2.89
N GLY A 100 2.62 -12.48 2.06
CA GLY A 100 3.30 -11.20 2.24
C GLY A 100 2.31 -10.05 2.16
N TYR A 101 1.45 -10.07 1.13
CA TYR A 101 0.53 -8.99 0.86
C TYR A 101 -0.51 -8.78 1.98
N PRO A 102 -1.25 -9.81 2.46
CA PRO A 102 -2.17 -9.68 3.59
C PRO A 102 -1.51 -9.15 4.87
N VAL A 103 -0.32 -9.64 5.20
CA VAL A 103 0.39 -9.23 6.41
C VAL A 103 0.79 -7.75 6.32
N ILE A 104 1.43 -7.36 5.22
CA ILE A 104 1.95 -5.99 5.06
C ILE A 104 0.79 -4.99 4.99
N MET A 105 -0.22 -5.26 4.16
CA MET A 105 -1.37 -4.37 3.99
C MET A 105 -2.26 -4.33 5.23
N GLY A 106 -2.42 -5.45 5.95
CA GLY A 106 -3.17 -5.49 7.20
C GLY A 106 -2.54 -4.60 8.27
N ILE A 107 -1.21 -4.67 8.44
CA ILE A 107 -0.47 -3.79 9.36
C ILE A 107 -0.59 -2.34 8.91
N SER A 108 -0.38 -2.07 7.62
CA SER A 108 -0.48 -0.72 7.06
C SER A 108 -1.85 -0.10 7.31
N ALA A 109 -2.92 -0.88 7.23
CA ALA A 109 -4.28 -0.40 7.46
C ALA A 109 -4.52 -0.07 8.93
N VAL A 110 -4.11 -0.95 9.84
CA VAL A 110 -4.27 -0.74 11.29
C VAL A 110 -3.42 0.43 11.75
N ALA A 111 -2.13 0.44 11.39
CA ALA A 111 -1.21 1.51 11.74
C ALA A 111 -1.65 2.85 11.15
N GLY A 112 -2.12 2.85 9.90
CA GLY A 112 -2.63 4.04 9.21
C GLY A 112 -3.89 4.63 9.83
N MET A 113 -4.63 3.89 10.66
CA MET A 113 -5.77 4.41 11.42
C MET A 113 -5.36 4.80 12.85
N VAL A 114 -4.59 3.95 13.54
CA VAL A 114 -4.21 4.14 14.94
C VAL A 114 -3.23 5.31 15.09
N ILE A 115 -2.21 5.42 14.24
CA ILE A 115 -1.15 6.43 14.39
C ILE A 115 -1.70 7.85 14.23
N PRO A 116 -2.45 8.20 13.15
CA PRO A 116 -3.08 9.51 13.06
C PRO A 116 -4.04 9.78 14.21
N ALA A 117 -4.80 8.79 14.67
CA ALA A 117 -5.71 8.97 15.81
C ALA A 117 -4.95 9.35 17.10
N ILE A 118 -3.78 8.75 17.36
CA ILE A 118 -2.94 9.10 18.52
C ILE A 118 -2.38 10.52 18.38
N ILE A 119 -1.95 10.91 17.18
CA ILE A 119 -1.27 12.19 16.95
C ILE A 119 -2.25 13.37 16.94
N PHE A 120 -3.39 13.23 16.25
CA PHE A 120 -4.30 14.34 15.98
C PHE A 120 -5.59 14.32 16.81
N SER A 121 -5.94 13.19 17.43
CA SER A 121 -7.25 13.02 18.09
C SER A 121 -7.17 12.04 19.25
N SER A 122 -6.17 12.18 20.12
CA SER A 122 -5.88 11.24 21.21
C SER A 122 -7.06 11.03 22.18
N GLU A 123 -7.93 12.04 22.31
CA GLU A 123 -9.16 12.00 23.10
C GLU A 123 -10.14 10.90 22.65
N ILE A 124 -10.03 10.42 21.41
CA ILE A 124 -10.86 9.34 20.88
C ILE A 124 -10.72 8.03 21.69
N PHE A 125 -9.57 7.84 22.35
CA PHE A 125 -9.25 6.68 23.18
C PHE A 125 -9.87 6.72 24.58
N LEU A 126 -10.47 7.84 24.97
CA LEU A 126 -11.28 7.93 26.19
C LEU A 126 -12.70 7.38 25.99
N ASN A 127 -13.10 7.17 24.74
CA ASN A 127 -14.45 6.75 24.37
C ASN A 127 -14.48 5.31 23.85
N LEU A 128 -15.68 4.71 23.80
CA LEU A 128 -15.91 3.37 23.24
C LEU A 128 -15.29 3.21 21.85
N LYS A 129 -15.29 4.28 21.05
CA LYS A 129 -14.69 4.32 19.71
C LYS A 129 -13.22 3.91 19.71
N GLY A 130 -12.40 4.52 20.56
CA GLY A 130 -10.99 4.19 20.63
C GLY A 130 -10.74 2.78 21.17
N TRP A 131 -11.59 2.29 22.08
CA TRP A 131 -11.53 0.89 22.52
C TRP A 131 -11.83 -0.11 21.41
N ILE A 132 -12.80 0.17 20.53
CA ILE A 132 -13.08 -0.67 19.35
C ILE A 132 -11.88 -0.66 18.38
N ILE A 133 -11.25 0.51 18.16
CA ILE A 133 -10.04 0.62 17.33
C ILE A 133 -8.89 -0.23 17.91
N LEU A 134 -8.63 -0.12 19.22
CA LEU A 134 -7.59 -0.90 19.91
C LEU A 134 -7.90 -2.40 19.87
N PHE A 135 -9.15 -2.79 20.08
CA PHE A 135 -9.58 -4.19 19.99
C PHE A 135 -9.37 -4.74 18.58
N GLY A 136 -9.80 -4.00 17.55
CA GLY A 136 -9.55 -4.36 16.15
C GLY A 136 -8.06 -4.48 15.83
N ALA A 137 -7.22 -3.58 16.36
CA ALA A 137 -5.77 -3.67 16.23
C ALA A 137 -5.21 -4.95 16.87
N LEU A 138 -5.66 -5.32 18.08
CA LEU A 138 -5.26 -6.56 18.74
C LEU A 138 -5.68 -7.81 17.94
N VAL A 139 -6.89 -7.80 17.37
CA VAL A 139 -7.38 -8.89 16.50
C VAL A 139 -6.50 -9.02 15.25
N SER A 140 -6.03 -7.90 14.67
CA SER A 140 -5.10 -7.95 13.52
C SER A 140 -3.78 -8.63 13.87
N VAL A 141 -3.22 -8.31 15.06
CA VAL A 141 -1.98 -8.92 15.55
C VAL A 141 -2.16 -10.43 15.69
N PHE A 142 -3.32 -10.87 16.18
CA PHE A 142 -3.66 -12.30 16.24
C PHE A 142 -3.73 -12.94 14.85
N GLY A 143 -4.40 -12.30 13.89
CA GLY A 143 -4.47 -12.77 12.50
C GLY A 143 -3.10 -12.89 11.82
N ILE A 144 -2.21 -11.90 12.02
CA ILE A 144 -0.82 -11.92 11.53
C ILE A 144 -0.04 -13.08 12.15
N LYS A 145 -0.17 -13.29 13.47
CA LYS A 145 0.49 -14.42 14.16
C LYS A 145 0.03 -15.77 13.60
N MET A 146 -1.24 -15.92 13.25
CA MET A 146 -1.75 -17.14 12.61
C MET A 146 -1.18 -17.33 11.21
N CYS A 147 -1.16 -16.28 10.38
CA CYS A 147 -0.56 -16.31 9.04
C CYS A 147 0.94 -16.66 9.09
N ALA A 148 1.66 -16.05 10.03
CA ALA A 148 3.07 -16.34 10.30
C ALA A 148 3.31 -17.81 10.68
N LYS A 149 2.47 -18.36 11.58
CA LYS A 149 2.54 -19.77 12.00
C LYS A 149 2.19 -20.74 10.87
N ALA A 150 1.30 -20.35 9.95
CA ALA A 150 1.00 -21.12 8.76
C ALA A 150 2.21 -21.17 7.82
N SER A 151 2.92 -20.05 7.65
CA SER A 151 4.14 -19.95 6.84
C SER A 151 5.27 -20.84 7.35
N SER A 152 5.61 -20.73 8.63
CA SER A 152 6.73 -21.50 9.20
C SER A 152 6.49 -23.02 9.15
N ARG A 153 5.22 -23.45 9.10
CA ARG A 153 4.85 -24.86 8.96
C ARG A 153 4.79 -25.34 7.51
N LYS A 154 4.61 -24.44 6.54
CA LYS A 154 4.73 -24.75 5.11
C LYS A 154 6.15 -25.22 4.77
N GLU A 155 7.16 -24.61 5.39
CA GLU A 155 8.58 -24.86 5.11
C GLU A 155 9.23 -25.88 6.08
N GLY A 156 8.51 -26.30 7.13
CA GLY A 156 9.02 -27.17 8.20
C GLY A 156 9.85 -26.40 9.23
N ALA A 157 9.49 -26.49 10.51
CA ALA A 157 10.01 -25.61 11.57
C ALA A 157 11.53 -25.65 11.82
N SER A 158 12.23 -26.66 11.29
CA SER A 158 13.68 -26.89 11.47
C SER A 158 14.50 -26.63 10.20
N SER A 159 13.86 -26.22 9.10
CA SER A 159 14.57 -25.99 7.84
C SER A 159 15.31 -24.64 7.83
N PRO A 160 16.43 -24.52 7.08
CA PRO A 160 17.05 -23.22 6.79
C PRO A 160 16.06 -22.22 6.18
N ASP A 161 15.10 -22.72 5.39
CA ASP A 161 14.06 -21.93 4.75
C ASP A 161 13.14 -21.26 5.79
N ALA A 162 12.78 -21.95 6.88
CA ALA A 162 11.95 -21.37 7.94
C ALA A 162 12.59 -20.14 8.62
N LYS A 163 13.92 -20.13 8.80
CA LYS A 163 14.64 -18.95 9.33
C LYS A 163 14.65 -17.80 8.35
N ILE A 164 14.74 -18.11 7.05
CA ILE A 164 14.68 -17.13 5.97
C ILE A 164 13.27 -16.51 5.92
N SER A 165 12.22 -17.31 5.99
CA SER A 165 10.82 -16.86 6.04
C SER A 165 10.53 -15.98 7.26
N ALA A 166 11.06 -16.31 8.44
CA ALA A 166 10.92 -15.47 9.63
C ALA A 166 11.56 -14.08 9.45
N LYS A 167 12.76 -14.01 8.85
CA LYS A 167 13.43 -12.73 8.54
C LYS A 167 12.57 -11.88 7.59
N TRP A 168 12.08 -12.46 6.50
CA TRP A 168 11.28 -11.73 5.52
C TRP A 168 9.93 -11.31 6.07
N LEU A 169 9.35 -12.09 6.98
CA LEU A 169 8.15 -11.71 7.73
C LEU A 169 8.41 -10.49 8.63
N THR A 170 9.53 -10.46 9.36
CA THR A 170 9.91 -9.28 10.17
C THR A 170 10.09 -8.04 9.29
N LEU A 171 10.76 -8.17 8.14
CA LEU A 171 10.90 -7.07 7.19
C LEU A 171 9.55 -6.66 6.60
N GLY A 172 8.65 -7.62 6.35
CA GLY A 172 7.27 -7.37 5.97
C GLY A 172 6.51 -6.55 7.03
N ILE A 173 6.65 -6.89 8.31
CA ILE A 173 6.03 -6.15 9.41
C ILE A 173 6.53 -4.69 9.44
N ILE A 174 7.85 -4.48 9.36
CA ILE A 174 8.45 -3.14 9.30
C ILE A 174 7.95 -2.37 8.06
N SER A 175 7.85 -3.06 6.91
CA SER A 175 7.31 -2.47 5.69
C SER A 175 5.83 -2.09 5.84
N GLY A 176 5.05 -2.82 6.63
CA GLY A 176 3.66 -2.49 6.93
C GLY A 176 3.51 -1.17 7.66
N PHE A 177 4.33 -0.92 8.69
CA PHE A 177 4.34 0.36 9.40
C PHE A 177 4.76 1.53 8.51
N THR A 178 5.80 1.34 7.70
CA THR A 178 6.24 2.40 6.78
C THR A 178 5.26 2.60 5.62
N SER A 179 4.51 1.57 5.23
CA SER A 179 3.48 1.65 4.17
C SER A 179 2.25 2.45 4.57
N CYS A 180 2.08 2.80 5.85
CA CYS A 180 1.00 3.68 6.30
C CYS A 180 1.36 5.18 6.22
N LEU A 181 2.63 5.51 5.96
CA LEU A 181 3.11 6.88 5.83
C LEU A 181 2.41 7.72 4.74
N PRO A 182 1.95 7.18 3.60
CA PRO A 182 1.10 7.90 2.66
C PRO A 182 -0.15 8.48 3.33
N ASN A 183 -0.80 7.73 4.23
CA ASN A 183 -1.99 8.21 4.94
C ASN A 183 -1.64 9.29 5.97
N ILE A 184 -0.52 9.10 6.66
CA ILE A 184 -0.01 10.09 7.61
C ILE A 184 0.36 11.39 6.87
N GLY A 185 1.12 11.28 5.77
CA GLY A 185 1.50 12.40 4.92
C GLY A 185 0.29 13.13 4.33
N ALA A 186 -0.75 12.40 3.93
CA ALA A 186 -2.01 12.98 3.51
C ALA A 186 -2.71 13.75 4.65
N ALA A 187 -2.74 13.21 5.88
CA ALA A 187 -3.30 13.92 7.04
C ALA A 187 -2.53 15.20 7.38
N PHE A 188 -1.21 15.21 7.22
CA PHE A 188 -0.36 16.41 7.41
C PHE A 188 -0.42 17.40 6.23
N SER A 189 -1.13 17.08 5.15
CA SER A 189 -1.11 17.87 3.92
C SER A 189 -2.30 18.82 3.72
N ASN A 190 -3.12 19.03 4.75
CA ASN A 190 -4.27 19.95 4.67
C ASN A 190 -3.84 21.35 4.19
N ASN A 191 -2.69 21.85 4.65
CA ASN A 191 -2.13 23.12 4.18
C ASN A 191 -1.86 23.14 2.67
N ILE A 192 -1.37 22.03 2.10
CA ILE A 192 -1.13 21.91 0.65
C ILE A 192 -2.45 21.88 -0.12
N LYS A 193 -3.45 21.20 0.43
CA LYS A 193 -4.79 21.14 -0.14
C LYS A 193 -5.42 22.54 -0.22
N GLU A 194 -5.34 23.32 0.86
CA GLU A 194 -5.88 24.70 0.91
C GLU A 194 -5.23 25.61 -0.13
N ILE A 195 -3.91 25.54 -0.29
CA ILE A 195 -3.17 26.28 -1.33
C ILE A 195 -3.67 25.87 -2.73
N ALA A 196 -3.77 24.57 -2.99
CA ALA A 196 -4.22 24.08 -4.29
C ALA A 196 -5.65 24.54 -4.62
N LEU A 197 -6.55 24.55 -3.62
CA LEU A 197 -7.92 25.07 -3.74
C LEU A 197 -7.92 26.57 -4.03
N ALA A 198 -7.08 27.36 -3.36
CA ALA A 198 -6.96 28.81 -3.60
C ALA A 198 -6.51 29.15 -5.02
N VAL A 199 -5.75 28.25 -5.65
CA VAL A 199 -5.30 28.35 -7.05
C VAL A 199 -6.38 27.86 -8.05
N GLY A 200 -7.56 27.44 -7.57
CA GLY A 200 -8.70 27.04 -8.38
C GLY A 200 -8.73 25.55 -8.77
N ASN A 201 -8.00 24.69 -8.04
CA ASN A 201 -8.09 23.24 -8.24
C ASN A 201 -9.38 22.67 -7.64
N LYS A 202 -9.85 21.55 -8.20
CA LYS A 202 -11.01 20.82 -7.67
C LYS A 202 -10.65 20.11 -6.37
N ASP A 203 -11.59 20.01 -5.44
CA ASP A 203 -11.40 19.43 -4.10
C ASP A 203 -10.82 18.01 -4.13
N TYR A 204 -11.37 17.13 -4.99
CA TYR A 204 -10.88 15.75 -5.15
C TYR A 204 -9.50 15.63 -5.80
N LEU A 205 -8.96 16.72 -6.36
CA LEU A 205 -7.63 16.78 -6.97
C LEU A 205 -6.61 17.49 -6.10
N ALA A 206 -7.04 18.43 -5.25
CA ALA A 206 -6.16 19.29 -4.46
C ALA A 206 -5.17 18.48 -3.57
N SER A 207 -5.64 17.41 -2.95
CA SER A 207 -4.77 16.54 -2.12
C SER A 207 -3.73 15.77 -2.93
N ASN A 208 -3.89 15.65 -4.25
CA ASN A 208 -2.99 14.86 -5.08
C ASN A 208 -1.63 15.52 -5.34
N VAL A 209 -1.50 16.83 -5.07
CA VAL A 209 -0.23 17.56 -5.18
C VAL A 209 0.83 16.96 -4.26
N VAL A 210 0.42 16.40 -3.13
CA VAL A 210 1.30 15.76 -2.16
C VAL A 210 1.97 14.53 -2.75
N TRP A 211 1.25 13.77 -3.58
CA TRP A 211 1.73 12.53 -4.16
C TRP A 211 2.91 12.73 -5.11
N CYS A 212 2.96 13.84 -5.86
CA CYS A 212 4.08 14.09 -6.77
C CYS A 212 5.39 14.30 -5.99
N LEU A 213 5.37 15.08 -4.91
CA LEU A 213 6.55 15.32 -4.06
C LEU A 213 6.92 14.06 -3.25
N PHE A 214 5.94 13.46 -2.60
CA PHE A 214 6.13 12.30 -1.73
C PHE A 214 6.72 11.10 -2.49
N PHE A 215 6.10 10.71 -3.62
CA PHE A 215 6.57 9.56 -4.39
C PHE A 215 7.85 9.85 -5.17
N THR A 216 8.20 11.13 -5.44
CA THR A 216 9.51 11.46 -6.01
C THR A 216 10.63 11.02 -5.08
N MET A 217 10.55 11.36 -3.79
CA MET A 217 11.55 10.94 -2.80
C MET A 217 11.56 9.43 -2.62
N GLY A 218 10.38 8.80 -2.60
CA GLY A 218 10.27 7.35 -2.60
C GLY A 218 10.97 6.71 -3.81
N SER A 219 10.76 7.25 -5.00
CA SER A 219 11.36 6.77 -6.25
C SER A 219 12.87 6.89 -6.22
N LEU A 220 13.42 8.00 -5.70
CA LEU A 220 14.86 8.23 -5.66
C LEU A 220 15.58 7.15 -4.85
N ILE A 221 15.06 6.84 -3.66
CA ILE A 221 15.60 5.80 -2.78
C ILE A 221 15.55 4.43 -3.47
N ASN A 222 14.42 4.09 -4.10
CA ASN A 222 14.27 2.80 -4.79
C ASN A 222 15.17 2.69 -6.03
N VAL A 223 15.26 3.74 -6.85
CA VAL A 223 16.09 3.79 -8.05
C VAL A 223 17.57 3.66 -7.67
N VAL A 224 18.04 4.42 -6.67
CA VAL A 224 19.43 4.33 -6.21
C VAL A 224 19.75 2.92 -5.71
N TYR A 225 18.87 2.33 -4.90
CA TYR A 225 19.08 0.99 -4.36
C TYR A 225 19.07 -0.11 -5.42
N THR A 226 18.13 -0.06 -6.35
CA THR A 226 18.03 -1.05 -7.44
C THR A 226 19.21 -0.92 -8.42
N LEU A 227 19.65 0.30 -8.74
CA LEU A 227 20.88 0.54 -9.51
C LEU A 227 22.11 0.00 -8.80
N TYR A 228 22.22 0.21 -7.47
CA TYR A 228 23.27 -0.37 -6.66
C TYR A 228 23.29 -1.90 -6.73
N LEU A 229 22.14 -2.56 -6.57
CA LEU A 229 22.03 -4.03 -6.68
C LEU A 229 22.41 -4.53 -8.07
N MET A 230 21.95 -3.88 -9.14
CA MET A 230 22.28 -4.27 -10.51
C MET A 230 23.79 -4.16 -10.80
N ARG A 231 24.43 -3.09 -10.32
CA ARG A 231 25.88 -2.89 -10.45
C ARG A 231 26.65 -3.95 -9.66
N ARG A 232 26.28 -4.16 -8.39
CA ARG A 232 26.92 -5.16 -7.53
C ARG A 232 26.77 -6.58 -8.08
N GLY A 233 25.60 -6.91 -8.62
CA GLY A 233 25.32 -8.20 -9.23
C GLY A 233 25.84 -8.36 -10.66
N LYS A 234 26.39 -7.30 -11.28
CA LYS A 234 26.80 -7.27 -12.70
C LYS A 234 25.72 -7.77 -13.66
N VAL A 235 24.47 -7.39 -13.40
CA VAL A 235 23.29 -7.90 -14.11
C VAL A 235 22.52 -6.82 -14.89
N GLY A 236 23.09 -5.62 -15.03
CA GLY A 236 22.43 -4.51 -15.75
C GLY A 236 22.04 -4.85 -17.19
N SER A 237 22.82 -5.70 -17.87
CA SER A 237 22.54 -6.13 -19.26
C SER A 237 21.24 -6.94 -19.41
N LEU A 238 20.70 -7.51 -18.32
CA LEU A 238 19.43 -8.24 -18.36
C LEU A 238 18.22 -7.34 -18.64
N LEU A 239 18.32 -6.02 -18.42
CA LEU A 239 17.27 -5.06 -18.78
C LEU A 239 16.92 -5.10 -20.28
N PHE A 240 17.90 -5.44 -21.11
CA PHE A 240 17.77 -5.43 -22.56
C PHE A 240 17.41 -6.81 -23.15
N ARG A 241 17.45 -7.88 -22.34
CA ARG A 241 17.08 -9.24 -22.78
C ARG A 241 15.59 -9.49 -22.59
N GLN A 242 14.90 -9.89 -23.68
CA GLN A 242 13.44 -10.08 -23.73
C GLN A 242 12.67 -8.88 -23.13
N SER A 243 13.16 -7.67 -23.45
CA SER A 243 12.76 -6.43 -22.78
C SER A 243 11.29 -6.07 -23.03
N GLY A 244 10.82 -6.04 -24.27
CA GLY A 244 9.49 -5.50 -24.60
C GLY A 244 8.36 -6.06 -23.74
N ARG A 245 8.28 -7.39 -23.60
CA ARG A 245 7.27 -8.04 -22.74
C ARG A 245 7.42 -7.67 -21.27
N ASN A 246 8.63 -7.72 -20.72
CA ASN A 246 8.87 -7.41 -19.31
C ASN A 246 8.56 -5.93 -19.01
N TRP A 247 8.96 -5.02 -19.89
CA TRP A 247 8.63 -3.60 -19.79
C TRP A 247 7.13 -3.37 -19.82
N LEU A 248 6.39 -4.01 -20.72
CA LEU A 248 4.92 -3.92 -20.76
C LEU A 248 4.25 -4.48 -19.49
N LEU A 249 4.74 -5.61 -18.97
CA LEU A 249 4.24 -6.17 -17.72
C LEU A 249 4.45 -5.23 -16.54
N ILE A 250 5.65 -4.67 -16.41
CA ILE A 250 5.96 -3.76 -15.29
C ILE A 250 5.32 -2.38 -15.48
N LEU A 251 5.14 -1.92 -16.72
CA LEU A 251 4.32 -0.75 -17.00
C LEU A 251 2.86 -0.99 -16.57
N GLY A 252 2.30 -2.18 -16.86
CA GLY A 252 0.99 -2.59 -16.37
C GLY A 252 0.91 -2.57 -14.84
N MET A 253 1.88 -3.19 -14.15
CA MET A 253 2.02 -3.11 -12.69
C MET A 253 2.05 -1.66 -12.18
N SER A 254 2.79 -0.79 -12.88
CA SER A 254 2.93 0.63 -12.52
C SER A 254 1.63 1.39 -12.64
N VAL A 255 0.93 1.21 -13.76
CA VAL A 255 -0.39 1.81 -14.01
C VAL A 255 -1.41 1.31 -13.00
N MET A 256 -1.44 0.00 -12.71
CA MET A 256 -2.37 -0.58 -11.74
C MET A 256 -2.18 0.00 -10.34
N TRP A 257 -0.93 0.13 -9.88
CA TRP A 257 -0.61 0.64 -8.55
C TRP A 257 -0.88 2.14 -8.40
N ILE A 258 -0.49 2.97 -9.37
CA ILE A 258 -0.73 4.41 -9.24
C ILE A 258 -2.20 4.74 -9.46
N SER A 259 -2.86 4.10 -10.43
CA SER A 259 -4.27 4.36 -10.72
C SER A 259 -5.17 3.93 -9.58
N SER A 260 -4.85 2.86 -8.84
CA SER A 260 -5.63 2.48 -7.66
C SER A 260 -5.65 3.59 -6.61
N LEU A 261 -4.55 4.30 -6.39
CA LEU A 261 -4.49 5.42 -5.44
C LEU A 261 -5.37 6.60 -5.88
N TYR A 262 -5.30 7.00 -7.15
CA TYR A 262 -6.10 8.12 -7.68
C TYR A 262 -7.58 7.78 -7.78
N ILE A 263 -7.93 6.57 -8.25
CA ILE A 263 -9.31 6.08 -8.30
C ILE A 263 -9.87 5.96 -6.89
N TYR A 264 -9.08 5.50 -5.92
CA TYR A 264 -9.46 5.49 -4.52
C TYR A 264 -9.73 6.91 -4.00
N GLY A 265 -8.85 7.88 -4.28
CA GLY A 265 -9.05 9.27 -3.87
C GLY A 265 -10.36 9.85 -4.39
N MET A 266 -10.67 9.62 -5.67
CA MET A 266 -11.94 10.03 -6.29
C MET A 266 -13.15 9.28 -5.70
N GLY A 267 -13.02 7.96 -5.51
CA GLY A 267 -14.09 7.14 -4.92
C GLY A 267 -14.39 7.54 -3.47
N SER A 268 -13.35 7.77 -2.66
CA SER A 268 -13.46 8.24 -1.28
C SER A 268 -14.14 9.61 -1.21
N PHE A 269 -13.79 10.53 -2.11
CA PHE A 269 -14.46 11.83 -2.21
C PHE A 269 -15.96 11.69 -2.54
N LEU A 270 -16.32 10.85 -3.51
CA LEU A 270 -17.72 10.62 -3.91
C LEU A 270 -18.56 9.87 -2.87
N LEU A 271 -17.91 9.11 -1.98
CA LEU A 271 -18.57 8.55 -0.81
C LEU A 271 -18.90 9.63 0.25
N GLY A 272 -18.29 10.82 0.14
CA GLY A 272 -18.41 11.90 1.11
C GLY A 272 -17.41 11.78 2.26
N ASN A 273 -17.04 12.92 2.86
CA ASN A 273 -15.96 13.01 3.86
C ASN A 273 -16.12 12.05 5.05
N ASN A 274 -17.35 11.74 5.44
CA ASN A 274 -17.62 10.80 6.52
C ASN A 274 -17.50 9.34 6.05
N ILE A 275 -18.16 8.92 4.96
CA ILE A 275 -18.16 7.50 4.56
C ILE A 275 -16.87 7.11 3.83
N GLY A 276 -16.27 8.01 3.07
CA GLY A 276 -15.05 7.76 2.30
C GLY A 276 -13.84 7.42 3.16
N LEU A 277 -13.64 8.13 4.27
CA LEU A 277 -12.55 7.86 5.21
C LEU A 277 -12.84 6.60 6.06
N ILE A 278 -14.11 6.41 6.43
CA ILE A 278 -14.56 5.40 7.39
C ILE A 278 -14.70 4.02 6.76
N VAL A 279 -15.29 3.96 5.57
CA VAL A 279 -15.60 2.71 4.84
C VAL A 279 -14.66 2.53 3.65
N GLY A 280 -14.30 3.62 2.95
CA GLY A 280 -13.54 3.54 1.71
C GLY A 280 -12.15 2.91 1.90
N TRP A 281 -11.38 3.37 2.89
CA TRP A 281 -10.04 2.83 3.14
C TRP A 281 -10.05 1.35 3.57
N PRO A 282 -10.84 0.93 4.58
CA PRO A 282 -10.96 -0.49 4.92
C PRO A 282 -11.44 -1.34 3.75
N LEU A 283 -12.39 -0.86 2.95
CA LEU A 283 -12.88 -1.57 1.77
C LEU A 283 -11.77 -1.79 0.74
N LEU A 284 -11.00 -0.75 0.43
CA LEU A 284 -9.82 -0.84 -0.46
C LEU A 284 -8.86 -1.93 0.02
N VAL A 285 -8.49 -1.89 1.30
CA VAL A 285 -7.54 -2.84 1.89
C VAL A 285 -8.09 -4.26 1.84
N ILE A 286 -9.32 -4.49 2.32
CA ILE A 286 -9.98 -5.80 2.32
C ILE A 286 -9.99 -6.39 0.91
N LEU A 287 -10.45 -5.63 -0.08
CA LEU A 287 -10.52 -6.09 -1.46
C LEU A 287 -9.14 -6.38 -2.02
N SER A 288 -8.15 -5.52 -1.75
CA SER A 288 -6.79 -5.75 -2.21
C SER A 288 -6.20 -7.04 -1.63
N ILE A 289 -6.44 -7.33 -0.34
CA ILE A 289 -6.00 -8.54 0.33
C ILE A 289 -6.68 -9.78 -0.28
N LEU A 290 -7.99 -9.71 -0.50
CA LEU A 290 -8.76 -10.81 -1.11
C LEU A 290 -8.25 -11.12 -2.52
N ILE A 291 -8.15 -10.11 -3.37
CA ILE A 291 -7.71 -10.27 -4.77
C ILE A 291 -6.25 -10.75 -4.83
N GLY A 292 -5.36 -10.16 -4.04
CA GLY A 292 -3.97 -10.60 -3.96
C GLY A 292 -3.84 -12.06 -3.50
N ASN A 293 -4.68 -12.48 -2.56
CA ASN A 293 -4.72 -13.86 -2.12
C ASN A 293 -5.22 -14.81 -3.22
N LEU A 294 -6.30 -14.46 -3.93
CA LEU A 294 -6.79 -15.22 -5.08
C LEU A 294 -5.70 -15.41 -6.14
N TRP A 295 -4.92 -14.37 -6.41
CA TRP A 295 -3.76 -14.48 -7.30
C TRP A 295 -2.68 -15.40 -6.74
N GLY A 296 -2.36 -15.34 -5.45
CA GLY A 296 -1.40 -16.26 -4.83
C GLY A 296 -1.85 -17.72 -4.90
N ILE A 297 -3.15 -17.99 -4.73
CA ILE A 297 -3.75 -19.32 -4.90
C ILE A 297 -3.66 -19.75 -6.37
N TYR A 298 -4.05 -18.89 -7.31
CA TYR A 298 -3.97 -19.15 -8.74
C TYR A 298 -2.54 -19.47 -9.21
N ARG A 299 -1.54 -18.78 -8.63
CA ARG A 299 -0.12 -19.03 -8.88
C ARG A 299 0.41 -20.31 -8.22
N GLY A 300 -0.42 -21.02 -7.45
CA GLY A 300 -0.04 -22.25 -6.80
C GLY A 300 0.99 -22.06 -5.69
N GLU A 301 1.14 -20.85 -5.13
CA GLU A 301 2.17 -20.54 -4.14
C GLU A 301 2.11 -21.48 -2.92
N TRP A 302 0.91 -21.99 -2.61
CA TRP A 302 0.65 -22.87 -1.48
C TRP A 302 0.28 -24.30 -1.90
N ALA A 303 0.51 -24.69 -3.17
CA ALA A 303 0.15 -26.01 -3.66
C ALA A 303 0.79 -27.14 -2.83
N SER A 304 2.09 -26.99 -2.49
CA SER A 304 2.88 -27.92 -1.68
C SER A 304 2.59 -27.89 -0.17
N ALA A 305 1.77 -26.95 0.32
CA ALA A 305 1.49 -26.82 1.74
C ALA A 305 0.50 -27.89 2.24
N THR A 306 0.70 -28.35 3.49
CA THR A 306 -0.21 -29.29 4.15
C THR A 306 -1.61 -28.70 4.32
N ALA A 307 -2.64 -29.55 4.35
CA ALA A 307 -4.03 -29.12 4.54
C ALA A 307 -4.21 -28.29 5.83
N TYR A 308 -3.49 -28.65 6.90
CA TYR A 308 -3.47 -27.89 8.14
C TYR A 308 -2.89 -26.48 7.95
N SER A 309 -1.76 -26.33 7.24
CA SER A 309 -1.13 -25.02 7.00
C SER A 309 -2.03 -24.13 6.15
N LYS A 310 -2.71 -24.70 5.13
CA LYS A 310 -3.72 -24.00 4.33
C LYS A 310 -4.89 -23.53 5.19
N LYS A 311 -5.44 -24.40 6.06
CA LYS A 311 -6.52 -24.04 6.99
C LYS A 311 -6.09 -22.92 7.93
N LEU A 312 -4.89 -23.02 8.51
CA LEU A 312 -4.37 -22.01 9.44
C LEU A 312 -4.15 -20.66 8.76
N LEU A 313 -3.65 -20.64 7.52
CA LEU A 313 -3.54 -19.44 6.71
C LEU A 313 -4.92 -18.82 6.48
N ASN A 314 -5.88 -19.60 5.99
CA ASN A 314 -7.24 -19.12 5.71
C ASN A 314 -7.92 -18.58 6.96
N THR A 315 -7.76 -19.21 8.12
CA THR A 315 -8.29 -18.70 9.38
C THR A 315 -7.60 -17.40 9.80
N GLY A 316 -6.27 -17.30 9.64
CA GLY A 316 -5.54 -16.05 9.93
C GLY A 316 -5.99 -14.89 9.05
N LEU A 317 -6.23 -15.14 7.76
CA LEU A 317 -6.76 -14.16 6.81
C LEU A 317 -8.19 -13.73 7.18
N LEU A 318 -9.05 -14.69 7.54
CA LEU A 318 -10.40 -14.39 8.01
C LEU A 318 -10.36 -13.49 9.24
N VAL A 319 -9.47 -13.77 10.21
CA VAL A 319 -9.28 -12.93 11.40
C VAL A 319 -8.81 -11.52 11.02
N LEU A 320 -7.92 -11.37 10.03
CA LEU A 320 -7.50 -10.05 9.54
C LEU A 320 -8.67 -9.27 8.91
N LEU A 321 -9.50 -9.95 8.13
CA LEU A 321 -10.69 -9.33 7.56
C LEU A 321 -11.68 -8.90 8.64
N VAL A 322 -11.92 -9.75 9.65
CA VAL A 322 -12.77 -9.43 10.81
C VAL A 322 -12.22 -8.23 11.57
N SER A 323 -10.91 -8.16 11.79
CA SER A 323 -10.25 -6.99 12.41
C SER A 323 -10.54 -5.69 11.64
N LEU A 324 -10.41 -5.71 10.31
CA LEU A 324 -10.68 -4.53 9.48
C LEU A 324 -12.16 -4.11 9.56
N VAL A 325 -13.08 -5.07 9.59
CA VAL A 325 -14.51 -4.80 9.79
C VAL A 325 -14.79 -4.20 11.16
N ILE A 326 -14.17 -4.71 12.23
CA ILE A 326 -14.30 -4.14 13.58
C ILE A 326 -13.84 -2.68 13.60
N ILE A 327 -12.69 -2.36 13.01
CA ILE A 327 -12.18 -0.99 12.96
C ILE A 327 -13.07 -0.11 12.07
N ALA A 328 -13.58 -0.62 10.95
CA ALA A 328 -14.54 0.12 10.13
C ALA A 328 -15.83 0.45 10.91
N LEU A 329 -16.34 -0.49 11.72
CA LEU A 329 -17.53 -0.30 12.54
C LEU A 329 -17.34 0.73 13.66
N SER A 330 -16.11 0.94 14.17
CA SER A 330 -15.85 1.98 15.18
C SER A 330 -16.22 3.38 14.69
N ASN A 331 -16.30 3.55 13.38
CA ASN A 331 -16.53 4.81 12.72
C ASN A 331 -18.00 4.97 12.22
N ILE A 332 -18.80 3.90 12.16
CA ILE A 332 -20.18 3.94 11.61
C ILE A 332 -21.21 4.55 12.59
N LYS A 333 -20.93 4.56 13.90
CA LYS A 333 -21.91 4.96 14.94
C LYS A 333 -22.33 6.45 14.94
N TYR A 334 -21.91 7.25 13.96
CA TYR A 334 -22.24 8.68 13.80
C TYR A 334 -22.91 9.00 12.45
N VAL A 335 -23.42 7.99 11.74
CA VAL A 335 -24.19 8.20 10.47
C VAL A 335 -25.70 8.00 10.69
N ILE A 336 -26.12 7.59 11.90
CA ILE A 336 -27.54 7.28 12.23
C ILE A 336 -28.13 8.28 13.24
N ASP A 337 -27.35 9.30 13.65
CA ASP A 337 -27.84 10.48 14.39
C ASP A 337 -27.60 11.72 13.53
#